data_AF-A0A3P6AWX8-F1
#
_entry.id   AF-A0A3P6AWX8-F1
#
_cell.length_a   1.000
_cell.length_b   1.000
_cell.length_c   1.000
_cell.angle_alpha   90.00
_cell.angle_beta   90.00
_cell.angle_gamma   90.00
#
_symmetry.space_group_name_H-M   'P 1'
#
loop_
_entity.id
_entity.type
_entity.pdbx_description
1 polymer ?
#
loop_
_entity_poly.entity_id
_entity_poly.type
_entity_poly.pdbx_seq_one_letter_code
_entity_poly.pdbx_strand_id
1 'polypeptide(L)'
;MVVEQAVELPAGNDPNFVNVHCKDLECLAPQKFLRSPVMDFYIRFLQQQVPSADQISEDFHFFNTYFYKKLCDALTHNGNDKEAFWINFRNWWKSSDIFRKAYIFIPIHEDLHWSLVIICIHDKEDESGLTILHLDSLRFHSRRRIVENVKSFLEYEWNYVKQGDYSLDLPVSKQIWETFLHSINNVDIEVPQQKNDFDCGVFVLFFIKRFIEVAPQRLKKKDLGMFNKNWFRPDEASALRIKIQNTLIDLFRVGDNLLQEPIKVYGRKRKKQSKGIVDNVPVALDRLVGNTPVALRTQNQLANVGRSQYGRLYVQPDCFTPATYKK
;
A
#
# COMPACT_ATOMS: atom_id res chain seq x y z
N MET A 1 -22.12 -31.96 4.50
CA MET A 1 -21.60 -30.81 3.73
C MET A 1 -20.26 -30.46 4.33
N VAL A 2 -19.17 -30.62 3.59
CA VAL A 2 -17.87 -30.08 4.02
C VAL A 2 -17.98 -28.58 3.77
N VAL A 3 -18.05 -27.79 4.84
CA VAL A 3 -17.97 -26.33 4.72
C VAL A 3 -16.55 -26.05 4.25
N GLU A 4 -16.39 -25.54 3.03
CA GLU A 4 -15.08 -25.15 2.50
C GLU A 4 -14.58 -23.99 3.37
N GLN A 5 -13.60 -24.26 4.22
CA GLN A 5 -13.08 -23.29 5.18
C GLN A 5 -12.46 -22.11 4.43
N ALA A 6 -12.87 -20.91 4.80
CA ALA A 6 -12.48 -19.67 4.16
C ALA A 6 -12.20 -18.59 5.22
N VAL A 7 -11.20 -17.75 4.95
CA VAL A 7 -10.87 -16.56 5.74
C VAL A 7 -11.37 -15.35 4.97
N GLU A 8 -12.22 -14.56 5.62
CA GLU A 8 -12.71 -13.28 5.10
C GLU A 8 -11.98 -12.13 5.81
N LEU A 9 -11.40 -11.19 5.05
CA LEU A 9 -10.67 -10.05 5.59
C LEU A 9 -11.14 -8.71 4.98
N PRO A 10 -11.61 -7.74 5.80
CA PRO A 10 -11.98 -7.90 7.21
C PRO A 10 -13.19 -8.83 7.36
N ALA A 11 -13.34 -9.41 8.55
CA ALA A 11 -14.55 -10.14 8.90
C ALA A 11 -15.75 -9.18 8.99
N GLY A 12 -16.86 -9.52 8.34
CA GLY A 12 -18.12 -8.76 8.37
C GLY A 12 -18.55 -8.20 7.01
N ASN A 13 -19.49 -7.26 7.01
CA ASN A 13 -20.13 -6.70 5.80
C ASN A 13 -19.30 -5.62 5.08
N ASP A 14 -17.96 -5.71 5.11
CA ASP A 14 -17.14 -4.78 4.31
C ASP A 14 -17.32 -5.13 2.82
N PRO A 15 -17.79 -4.21 1.97
CA PRO A 15 -17.99 -4.48 0.55
C PRO A 15 -16.70 -4.86 -0.20
N ASN A 16 -15.52 -4.59 0.37
CA ASN A 16 -14.21 -4.92 -0.17
C ASN A 16 -13.52 -6.07 0.59
N PHE A 17 -14.30 -6.97 1.20
CA PHE A 17 -13.75 -8.17 1.84
C PHE A 17 -13.00 -9.04 0.82
N VAL A 18 -11.87 -9.62 1.26
CA VAL A 18 -11.14 -10.62 0.49
C VAL A 18 -11.43 -11.99 1.09
N ASN A 19 -11.77 -12.95 0.24
CA ASN A 19 -11.97 -14.33 0.64
C ASN A 19 -10.77 -15.19 0.19
N VAL A 20 -10.19 -15.92 1.13
CA VAL A 20 -9.11 -16.88 0.88
C VAL A 20 -9.56 -18.24 1.35
N HIS A 21 -9.45 -19.25 0.51
CA HIS A 21 -9.76 -20.63 0.86
C HIS A 21 -8.50 -21.42 1.24
N CYS A 22 -8.64 -22.54 1.96
CA CYS A 22 -7.50 -23.40 2.29
C CYS A 22 -6.71 -23.88 1.05
N LYS A 23 -7.36 -24.11 -0.09
CA LYS A 23 -6.70 -24.45 -1.36
C LYS A 23 -5.81 -23.32 -1.91
N ASP A 24 -6.05 -22.08 -1.49
CA ASP A 24 -5.27 -20.94 -1.96
C ASP A 24 -3.84 -20.95 -1.38
N LEU A 25 -3.67 -21.52 -0.18
CA LEU A 25 -2.36 -21.68 0.49
C LEU A 25 -1.36 -22.50 -0.33
N GLU A 26 -1.82 -23.35 -1.25
CA GLU A 26 -0.94 -24.13 -2.12
C GLU A 26 0.04 -23.25 -2.91
N CYS A 27 -0.36 -22.01 -3.24
CA CYS A 27 0.50 -21.09 -3.98
C CYS A 27 1.63 -20.48 -3.13
N LEU A 28 1.58 -20.66 -1.80
CA LEU A 28 2.63 -20.25 -0.87
C LEU A 28 3.70 -21.33 -0.68
N ALA A 29 3.50 -22.54 -1.22
CA ALA A 29 4.53 -23.58 -1.22
C ALA A 29 5.83 -23.09 -1.91
N PRO A 30 6.99 -23.70 -1.60
CA PRO A 30 8.25 -23.36 -2.25
C PRO A 30 8.13 -23.44 -3.78
N GLN A 31 8.76 -22.49 -4.47
CA GLN A 31 8.83 -22.44 -5.93
C GLN A 31 7.48 -22.29 -6.66
N LYS A 32 6.43 -21.79 -5.98
CA LYS A 32 5.13 -21.50 -6.57
C LYS A 32 4.90 -20.00 -6.72
N PHE A 33 4.27 -19.59 -7.82
CA PHE A 33 3.79 -18.22 -8.02
C PHE A 33 2.62 -17.92 -7.09
N LEU A 34 2.62 -16.72 -6.49
CA LEU A 34 1.45 -16.27 -5.75
C LEU A 34 0.25 -16.05 -6.69
N ARG A 35 -0.95 -16.31 -6.18
CA ARG A 35 -2.22 -16.10 -6.86
C ARG A 35 -2.98 -14.91 -6.28
N SER A 36 -3.89 -14.35 -7.08
CA SER A 36 -4.74 -13.21 -6.72
C SER A 36 -5.36 -13.28 -5.32
N PRO A 37 -6.00 -14.38 -4.87
CA PRO A 37 -6.61 -14.41 -3.53
C PRO A 37 -5.61 -14.12 -2.40
N VAL A 38 -4.40 -14.67 -2.49
CA VAL A 38 -3.33 -14.46 -1.50
C VAL A 38 -2.72 -13.06 -1.62
N MET A 39 -2.56 -12.56 -2.85
CA MET A 39 -2.07 -11.20 -3.13
C MET A 39 -3.02 -10.15 -2.54
N ASP A 40 -4.30 -10.23 -2.90
CA ASP A 40 -5.35 -9.30 -2.45
C ASP A 40 -5.52 -9.38 -0.93
N PHE A 41 -5.47 -10.59 -0.35
CA PHE A 41 -5.52 -10.77 1.10
C PHE A 41 -4.37 -10.03 1.78
N TYR A 42 -3.14 -10.21 1.31
CA TYR A 42 -2.01 -9.63 2.00
C TYR A 42 -1.93 -8.11 1.82
N ILE A 43 -2.37 -7.59 0.67
CA ILE A 43 -2.57 -6.14 0.47
C ILE A 43 -3.58 -5.62 1.49
N ARG A 44 -4.72 -6.31 1.67
CA ARG A 44 -5.75 -5.92 2.64
C ARG A 44 -5.24 -6.04 4.08
N PHE A 45 -4.46 -7.05 4.38
CA PHE A 45 -3.80 -7.22 5.67
C PHE A 45 -2.86 -6.05 5.96
N LEU A 46 -2.01 -5.66 5.01
CA LEU A 46 -1.11 -4.51 5.16
C LEU A 46 -1.87 -3.20 5.41
N GLN A 47 -3.00 -2.99 4.73
CA GLN A 47 -3.84 -1.80 4.95
C GLN A 47 -4.35 -1.69 6.38
N GLN A 48 -4.77 -2.81 6.98
CA GLN A 48 -5.31 -2.82 8.35
C GLN A 48 -4.24 -2.56 9.41
N GLN A 49 -2.97 -2.77 9.08
CA GLN A 49 -1.85 -2.52 9.99
C GLN A 49 -1.43 -1.03 10.00
N VAL A 50 -1.94 -0.19 9.08
CA VAL A 50 -1.68 1.25 9.10
C VAL A 50 -2.53 1.87 10.22
N PRO A 51 -1.92 2.45 11.27
CA PRO A 51 -2.68 2.99 12.40
C PRO A 51 -3.67 4.07 11.95
N SER A 52 -4.93 3.94 12.37
CA SER A 52 -5.98 4.91 12.01
C SER A 52 -5.73 6.32 12.57
N ALA A 53 -4.86 6.44 13.58
CA ALA A 53 -4.49 7.70 14.19
C ALA A 53 -3.59 8.58 13.30
N ASP A 54 -2.95 8.02 12.28
CA ASP A 54 -1.90 8.73 11.54
C ASP A 54 -2.41 9.52 10.32
N GLN A 55 -3.71 9.51 10.00
CA GLN A 55 -4.31 10.13 8.79
C GLN A 55 -3.81 9.54 7.45
N ILE A 56 -2.62 8.91 7.44
CA ILE A 56 -1.93 8.24 6.33
C ILE A 56 -2.78 7.10 5.73
N SER A 57 -3.64 6.44 6.51
CA SER A 57 -4.52 5.40 5.97
C SER A 57 -5.51 5.94 4.93
N GLU A 58 -5.91 7.22 5.02
CA GLU A 58 -6.80 7.84 4.02
C GLU A 58 -6.05 8.33 2.79
N ASP A 59 -4.72 8.46 2.88
CA ASP A 59 -3.84 8.88 1.79
C ASP A 59 -3.54 7.74 0.80
N PHE A 60 -3.83 6.50 1.15
CA PHE A 60 -3.62 5.35 0.30
C PHE A 60 -4.91 4.85 -0.37
N HIS A 61 -4.80 4.46 -1.64
CA HIS A 61 -5.80 3.66 -2.34
C HIS A 61 -5.12 2.46 -2.98
N PHE A 62 -5.71 1.28 -2.83
CA PHE A 62 -5.17 0.06 -3.40
C PHE A 62 -6.23 -0.57 -4.28
N PHE A 63 -5.89 -0.75 -5.55
CA PHE A 63 -6.68 -1.59 -6.42
C PHE A 63 -6.38 -3.06 -6.14
N ASN A 64 -7.40 -3.91 -6.31
CA ASN A 64 -7.21 -5.35 -6.30
C ASN A 64 -6.44 -5.81 -7.54
N THR A 65 -6.00 -7.05 -7.53
CA THR A 65 -5.14 -7.64 -8.56
C THR A 65 -5.79 -7.79 -9.95
N TYR A 66 -7.11 -7.60 -10.05
CA TYR A 66 -7.86 -7.72 -11.31
C TYR A 66 -8.03 -6.39 -12.05
N PHE A 67 -7.78 -5.26 -11.38
CA PHE A 67 -8.03 -3.93 -11.94
C PHE A 67 -7.27 -3.70 -13.24
N TYR A 68 -5.97 -3.96 -13.24
CA TYR A 68 -5.13 -3.64 -14.40
C TYR A 68 -5.52 -4.46 -15.64
N LYS A 69 -5.88 -5.74 -15.45
CA LYS A 69 -6.42 -6.55 -16.55
C LYS A 69 -7.71 -5.94 -17.11
N LYS A 70 -8.61 -5.49 -16.24
CA LYS A 70 -9.85 -4.82 -16.66
C LYS A 70 -9.60 -3.48 -17.34
N LEU A 71 -8.57 -2.76 -16.93
CA LEU A 71 -8.11 -1.56 -17.62
C LEU A 71 -7.64 -1.91 -19.05
N CYS A 72 -6.82 -2.95 -19.23
CA CYS A 72 -6.41 -3.42 -20.55
C CYS A 72 -7.62 -3.82 -21.42
N ASP A 73 -8.60 -4.54 -20.85
CA ASP A 73 -9.87 -4.86 -21.53
C ASP A 73 -10.57 -3.57 -22.00
N ALA A 74 -10.68 -2.55 -21.14
CA ALA A 74 -11.34 -1.28 -21.43
C ALA A 74 -10.64 -0.48 -22.54
N LEU A 75 -9.31 -0.47 -22.54
CA LEU A 75 -8.49 0.27 -23.51
C LEU A 75 -8.54 -0.37 -24.89
N THR A 76 -8.60 -1.69 -24.96
CA THR A 76 -8.64 -2.46 -26.21
C THR A 76 -10.06 -2.66 -26.74
N HIS A 77 -11.09 -2.33 -25.95
CA HIS A 77 -12.49 -2.42 -26.35
C HIS A 77 -12.81 -1.40 -27.46
N ASN A 78 -13.27 -1.92 -28.60
CA ASN A 78 -13.61 -1.15 -29.80
C ASN A 78 -15.08 -1.32 -30.21
N GLY A 79 -15.94 -1.79 -29.30
CA GLY A 79 -17.38 -1.92 -29.53
C GLY A 79 -18.11 -0.57 -29.47
N ASN A 80 -19.34 -0.54 -30.01
CA ASN A 80 -20.22 0.64 -29.98
C ASN A 80 -20.60 1.07 -28.54
N ASP A 81 -20.43 0.18 -27.57
CA ASP A 81 -20.72 0.34 -26.15
C ASP A 81 -19.49 0.76 -25.31
N LYS A 82 -18.39 1.20 -25.95
CA LYS A 82 -17.14 1.58 -25.26
C LYS A 82 -17.34 2.55 -24.09
N GLU A 83 -18.13 3.60 -24.28
CA GLU A 83 -18.39 4.56 -23.19
C GLU A 83 -19.13 3.90 -22.02
N ALA A 84 -20.13 3.06 -22.30
CA ALA A 84 -20.86 2.33 -21.27
C ALA A 84 -19.94 1.34 -20.52
N PHE A 85 -19.00 0.70 -21.23
CA PHE A 85 -18.00 -0.17 -20.61
C PHE A 85 -17.15 0.60 -19.60
N TRP A 86 -16.64 1.78 -19.98
CA TRP A 86 -15.85 2.60 -19.09
C TRP A 86 -16.63 3.14 -17.89
N ILE A 87 -17.88 3.57 -18.08
CA ILE A 87 -18.77 3.98 -16.98
C ILE A 87 -18.98 2.82 -16.00
N ASN A 88 -19.18 1.60 -16.51
CA ASN A 88 -19.32 0.40 -15.68
C ASN A 88 -18.03 0.05 -14.94
N PHE A 89 -16.89 0.16 -15.62
CA PHE A 89 -15.58 -0.10 -15.02
C PHE A 89 -15.28 0.89 -13.89
N ARG A 90 -15.67 2.17 -14.05
CA ARG A 90 -15.52 3.21 -13.03
C ARG A 90 -16.18 2.87 -11.68
N ASN A 91 -17.18 1.98 -11.65
CA ASN A 91 -17.78 1.52 -10.39
C ASN A 91 -16.76 0.94 -9.40
N TRP A 92 -15.61 0.47 -9.88
CA TRP A 92 -14.51 -0.05 -9.05
C TRP A 92 -13.88 0.99 -8.12
N TRP A 93 -13.92 2.27 -8.49
CA TRP A 93 -13.40 3.37 -7.66
C TRP A 93 -14.41 4.50 -7.45
N LYS A 94 -15.67 4.33 -7.86
CA LYS A 94 -16.71 5.37 -7.76
C LYS A 94 -16.93 5.90 -6.34
N SER A 95 -16.78 5.06 -5.32
CA SER A 95 -16.94 5.42 -3.90
C SER A 95 -15.67 6.04 -3.27
N SER A 96 -14.56 6.07 -4.00
CA SER A 96 -13.28 6.61 -3.54
C SER A 96 -12.83 7.73 -4.47
N ASP A 97 -12.68 8.94 -3.94
CA ASP A 97 -12.02 10.00 -4.69
C ASP A 97 -10.52 9.71 -4.77
N ILE A 98 -10.11 9.05 -5.86
CA ILE A 98 -8.72 8.62 -6.05
C ILE A 98 -7.76 9.80 -6.22
N PHE A 99 -8.23 10.97 -6.65
CA PHE A 99 -7.39 12.16 -6.81
C PHE A 99 -7.13 12.90 -5.50
N ARG A 100 -7.90 12.61 -4.44
CA ARG A 100 -7.60 13.08 -3.09
C ARG A 100 -6.53 12.26 -2.39
N LYS A 101 -6.22 11.08 -2.88
CA LYS A 101 -5.21 10.18 -2.33
C LYS A 101 -3.81 10.74 -2.57
N ALA A 102 -2.86 10.38 -1.71
CA ALA A 102 -1.44 10.61 -1.95
C ALA A 102 -0.84 9.51 -2.83
N TYR A 103 -1.29 8.27 -2.63
CA TYR A 103 -0.76 7.13 -3.36
C TYR A 103 -1.83 6.16 -3.81
N ILE A 104 -1.71 5.71 -5.05
CA ILE A 104 -2.57 4.70 -5.65
C ILE A 104 -1.70 3.51 -6.05
N PHE A 105 -1.97 2.35 -5.48
CA PHE A 105 -1.26 1.10 -5.76
C PHE A 105 -2.05 0.26 -6.76
N ILE A 106 -1.39 -0.16 -7.83
CA ILE A 106 -1.97 -1.03 -8.86
C ILE A 106 -1.06 -2.25 -9.04
N PRO A 107 -1.42 -3.42 -8.49
CA PRO A 107 -0.76 -4.66 -8.83
C PRO A 107 -0.96 -4.98 -10.31
N ILE A 108 0.11 -5.39 -10.98
CA ILE A 108 0.12 -5.76 -12.39
C ILE A 108 0.37 -7.26 -12.49
N HIS A 109 -0.53 -7.97 -13.17
CA HIS A 109 -0.40 -9.40 -13.44
C HIS A 109 -0.62 -9.68 -14.92
N GLU A 110 0.47 -9.94 -15.63
CA GLU A 110 0.46 -10.33 -17.04
C GLU A 110 1.53 -11.42 -17.23
N ASP A 111 1.33 -12.34 -18.18
CA ASP A 111 2.35 -13.30 -18.59
C ASP A 111 3.01 -14.09 -17.44
N LEU A 112 2.21 -14.50 -16.44
CA LEU A 112 2.63 -15.22 -15.21
C LEU A 112 3.61 -14.43 -14.32
N HIS A 113 3.71 -13.12 -14.51
CA HIS A 113 4.61 -12.24 -13.76
C HIS A 113 3.86 -11.15 -13.00
N TRP A 114 4.36 -10.83 -11.81
CA TRP A 114 3.82 -9.76 -10.97
C TRP A 114 4.77 -8.57 -10.93
N SER A 115 4.22 -7.37 -11.13
CA SER A 115 4.93 -6.11 -10.86
C SER A 115 3.97 -5.11 -10.21
N LEU A 116 4.45 -3.93 -9.83
CA LEU A 116 3.66 -2.93 -9.12
C LEU A 116 3.76 -1.57 -9.78
N VAL A 117 2.63 -0.88 -9.92
CA VAL A 117 2.60 0.56 -10.17
C VAL A 117 2.20 1.28 -8.88
N ILE A 118 2.89 2.39 -8.60
CA ILE A 118 2.51 3.36 -7.57
C ILE A 118 2.37 4.72 -8.25
N ILE A 119 1.16 5.28 -8.23
CA ILE A 119 0.90 6.65 -8.66
C ILE A 119 1.01 7.54 -7.43
N CYS A 120 1.91 8.50 -7.45
CA CYS A 120 2.14 9.44 -6.37
C CYS A 120 1.57 10.80 -6.76
N ILE A 121 0.53 11.26 -6.06
CA ILE A 121 -0.13 12.55 -6.30
C ILE A 121 0.48 13.58 -5.35
N HIS A 122 1.17 14.57 -5.91
CA HIS A 122 1.86 15.58 -5.12
C HIS A 122 0.89 16.71 -4.70
N ASP A 123 1.35 17.57 -3.79
CA ASP A 123 0.57 18.73 -3.35
C ASP A 123 0.44 19.79 -4.46
N LYS A 124 -0.57 20.67 -4.34
CA LYS A 124 -0.79 21.80 -5.28
C LYS A 124 0.43 22.70 -5.46
N GLU A 125 1.26 22.80 -4.42
CA GLU A 125 2.46 23.65 -4.41
C GLU A 125 3.62 23.01 -5.16
N ASP A 126 3.56 21.71 -5.45
CA ASP A 126 4.57 21.01 -6.23
C ASP A 126 4.16 20.97 -7.71
N GLU A 127 4.81 21.81 -8.52
CA GLU A 127 4.61 21.88 -9.97
C GLU A 127 4.91 20.56 -10.71
N SER A 128 5.55 19.58 -10.03
CA SER A 128 5.84 18.26 -10.60
C SER A 128 4.57 17.43 -10.86
N GLY A 129 3.44 17.77 -10.23
CA GLY A 129 2.16 17.15 -10.47
C GLY A 129 2.02 15.74 -9.88
N LEU A 130 2.17 14.70 -10.72
CA LEU A 130 2.22 13.32 -10.26
C LEU A 130 3.44 12.59 -10.81
N THR A 131 3.79 11.52 -10.09
CA THR A 131 4.84 10.59 -10.49
C THR A 131 4.25 9.19 -10.64
N ILE A 132 4.57 8.51 -11.75
CA ILE A 132 4.26 7.09 -11.93
C ILE A 132 5.53 6.28 -11.71
N LEU A 133 5.53 5.46 -10.67
CA LEU A 133 6.59 4.51 -10.35
C LEU A 133 6.17 3.12 -10.82
N HIS A 134 7.06 2.43 -11.53
CA HIS A 134 6.88 1.02 -11.90
C HIS A 134 8.00 0.20 -11.26
N LEU A 135 7.62 -0.73 -10.38
CA LEU A 135 8.53 -1.57 -9.61
C LEU A 135 8.40 -3.01 -10.12
N ASP A 136 9.49 -3.52 -10.69
CA ASP A 136 9.56 -4.86 -11.26
C ASP A 136 10.85 -5.54 -10.79
N SER A 137 10.70 -6.66 -10.08
CA SER A 137 11.80 -7.44 -9.51
C SER A 137 12.56 -8.28 -10.53
N LEU A 138 12.03 -8.43 -11.75
CA LEU A 138 12.67 -9.11 -12.88
C LEU A 138 12.93 -8.18 -14.08
N ARG A 139 12.39 -6.95 -14.06
CA ARG A 139 12.37 -6.03 -15.21
C ARG A 139 11.78 -6.67 -16.47
N PHE A 140 10.75 -7.50 -16.27
CA PHE A 140 10.16 -8.31 -17.32
C PHE A 140 9.06 -7.55 -18.08
N HIS A 141 8.20 -6.81 -17.36
CA HIS A 141 7.12 -6.09 -18.00
C HIS A 141 7.60 -4.86 -18.78
N SER A 142 6.92 -4.57 -19.89
CA SER A 142 7.12 -3.31 -20.62
C SER A 142 6.62 -2.12 -19.81
N ARG A 143 7.56 -1.45 -19.12
CA ARG A 143 7.29 -0.22 -18.37
C ARG A 143 6.58 0.83 -19.21
N ARG A 144 7.01 1.03 -20.47
CA ARG A 144 6.40 1.99 -21.38
C ARG A 144 4.90 1.70 -21.56
N ARG A 145 4.55 0.45 -21.89
CA ARG A 145 3.14 0.04 -22.11
C ARG A 145 2.30 0.24 -20.84
N ILE A 146 2.82 -0.21 -19.69
CA ILE A 146 2.11 -0.08 -18.41
C ILE A 146 1.85 1.38 -18.09
N VAL A 147 2.88 2.23 -18.21
CA VAL A 147 2.76 3.67 -17.96
C VAL A 147 1.77 4.32 -18.92
N GLU A 148 1.79 3.99 -20.21
CA GLU A 148 0.81 4.49 -21.19
C GLU A 148 -0.63 4.10 -20.81
N ASN A 149 -0.86 2.84 -20.43
CA ASN A 149 -2.18 2.38 -19.99
C ASN A 149 -2.67 3.12 -18.75
N VAL A 150 -1.79 3.32 -17.76
CA VAL A 150 -2.11 4.06 -16.53
C VAL A 150 -2.37 5.53 -16.83
N LYS A 151 -1.66 6.14 -17.78
CA LYS A 151 -1.97 7.51 -18.25
C LYS A 151 -3.37 7.59 -18.83
N SER A 152 -3.74 6.68 -19.74
CA SER A 152 -5.08 6.66 -20.33
C SER A 152 -6.19 6.45 -19.29
N PHE A 153 -5.94 5.65 -18.25
CA PHE A 153 -6.84 5.54 -17.09
C PHE A 153 -7.05 6.88 -16.39
N LEU A 154 -5.97 7.58 -16.05
CA LEU A 154 -6.03 8.88 -15.36
C LEU A 154 -6.71 9.95 -16.22
N GLU A 155 -6.47 9.94 -17.53
CA GLU A 155 -7.13 10.82 -18.51
C GLU A 155 -8.64 10.58 -18.54
N TYR A 156 -9.07 9.32 -18.57
CA TYR A 156 -10.49 8.98 -18.56
C TYR A 156 -11.18 9.46 -17.28
N GLU A 157 -10.61 9.13 -16.11
CA GLU A 157 -11.19 9.55 -14.83
C GLU A 157 -11.25 11.07 -14.71
N TRP A 158 -10.21 11.77 -15.18
CA TRP A 158 -10.19 13.22 -15.18
C TRP A 158 -11.30 13.83 -16.06
N ASN A 159 -11.47 13.31 -17.26
CA ASN A 159 -12.51 13.78 -18.18
C ASN A 159 -13.91 13.54 -17.61
N TYR A 160 -14.12 12.43 -16.90
CA TYR A 160 -15.36 12.15 -16.20
C TYR A 160 -15.62 13.18 -15.08
N VAL A 161 -14.64 13.40 -14.21
CA VAL A 161 -14.77 14.33 -13.06
C VAL A 161 -14.98 15.78 -13.52
N LYS A 162 -14.34 16.20 -14.62
CA LYS A 162 -14.53 17.53 -15.24
C LYS A 162 -15.94 17.81 -15.74
N GLN A 163 -16.68 16.78 -16.14
CA GLN A 163 -18.04 16.94 -16.69
C GLN A 163 -19.11 17.10 -15.58
N GLY A 164 -18.78 16.76 -14.33
CA GLY A 164 -19.66 16.94 -13.18
C GLY A 164 -19.44 18.26 -12.44
N ASP A 165 -20.40 18.66 -11.61
CA ASP A 165 -20.33 19.83 -10.70
C ASP A 165 -19.30 19.65 -9.54
N TYR A 166 -18.57 18.54 -9.55
CA TYR A 166 -17.53 18.13 -8.57
C TYR A 166 -16.24 18.97 -8.64
N SER A 167 -16.15 19.94 -9.57
CA SER A 167 -14.93 20.66 -9.92
C SER A 167 -14.41 21.65 -8.86
N LEU A 168 -15.18 21.98 -7.82
CA LEU A 168 -14.89 23.16 -7.00
C LEU A 168 -13.92 22.93 -5.83
N ASP A 169 -13.67 21.69 -5.39
CA ASP A 169 -12.92 21.43 -4.14
C ASP A 169 -11.88 20.30 -4.22
N LEU A 170 -11.41 19.97 -5.43
CA LEU A 170 -10.33 19.00 -5.60
C LEU A 170 -8.99 19.55 -5.09
N PRO A 171 -8.13 18.70 -4.51
CA PRO A 171 -6.76 19.05 -4.16
C PRO A 171 -5.87 19.29 -5.38
N VAL A 172 -6.42 19.30 -6.59
CA VAL A 172 -5.71 19.79 -7.79
C VAL A 172 -6.62 20.77 -8.54
N SER A 173 -6.10 21.97 -8.85
CA SER A 173 -6.89 22.96 -9.58
C SER A 173 -7.08 22.51 -11.03
N LYS A 174 -8.18 22.96 -11.66
CA LYS A 174 -8.50 22.68 -13.07
C LYS A 174 -7.33 23.02 -14.03
N GLN A 175 -6.58 24.07 -13.71
CA GLN A 175 -5.47 24.59 -14.50
C GLN A 175 -4.17 23.78 -14.32
N ILE A 176 -3.94 23.26 -13.11
CA ILE A 176 -2.83 22.33 -12.86
C ILE A 176 -3.05 21.07 -13.68
N TRP A 177 -4.25 20.47 -13.63
CA TRP A 177 -4.45 19.17 -14.29
C TRP A 177 -4.39 19.21 -15.83
N GLU A 178 -4.77 20.32 -16.45
CA GLU A 178 -4.63 20.51 -17.91
C GLU A 178 -3.17 20.59 -18.36
N THR A 179 -2.28 21.07 -17.50
CA THR A 179 -0.83 21.05 -17.70
C THR A 179 -0.22 19.70 -17.27
N PHE A 180 -0.84 19.05 -16.29
CA PHE A 180 -0.36 17.88 -15.55
C PHE A 180 -0.30 16.59 -16.36
N LEU A 181 -1.28 16.32 -17.24
CA LEU A 181 -1.23 15.13 -18.11
C LEU A 181 0.01 15.15 -19.03
N HIS A 182 0.48 16.36 -19.37
CA HIS A 182 1.73 16.57 -20.10
C HIS A 182 2.98 16.55 -19.20
N SER A 183 2.85 16.76 -17.89
CA SER A 183 3.97 16.80 -16.92
C SER A 183 4.15 15.53 -16.10
N ILE A 184 3.38 14.46 -16.35
CA ILE A 184 3.51 13.17 -15.64
C ILE A 184 4.96 12.71 -15.68
N ASN A 185 5.59 12.69 -14.51
CA ASN A 185 6.97 12.29 -14.35
C ASN A 185 7.06 10.77 -14.36
N ASN A 186 7.54 10.23 -15.48
CA ASN A 186 7.85 8.81 -15.63
C ASN A 186 9.25 8.54 -15.10
N VAL A 187 9.40 8.31 -13.80
CA VAL A 187 10.72 8.11 -13.17
C VAL A 187 11.16 6.66 -13.27
N ASP A 188 12.35 6.44 -13.85
CA ASP A 188 12.99 5.13 -13.81
C ASP A 188 13.66 4.95 -12.46
N ILE A 189 13.16 4.00 -11.66
CA ILE A 189 13.71 3.72 -10.34
C ILE A 189 14.38 2.35 -10.34
N GLU A 190 15.46 2.24 -9.59
CA GLU A 190 16.05 0.93 -9.32
C GLU A 190 15.47 0.35 -8.04
N VAL A 191 15.13 -0.94 -8.08
CA VAL A 191 14.66 -1.71 -6.93
C VAL A 191 15.46 -3.00 -6.79
N PRO A 192 15.53 -3.59 -5.58
CA PRO A 192 16.13 -4.90 -5.39
C PRO A 192 15.50 -5.94 -6.33
N GLN A 193 16.34 -6.70 -7.02
CA GLN A 193 15.92 -7.71 -7.99
C GLN A 193 15.87 -9.08 -7.33
N GLN A 194 14.89 -9.89 -7.69
CA GLN A 194 14.79 -11.27 -7.21
C GLN A 194 15.89 -12.14 -7.83
N LYS A 195 16.29 -13.19 -7.11
CA LYS A 195 17.33 -14.15 -7.56
C LYS A 195 16.77 -15.50 -8.01
N ASN A 196 15.46 -15.67 -7.90
CA ASN A 196 14.72 -16.85 -8.36
C ASN A 196 13.65 -16.43 -9.37
N ASP A 197 12.92 -17.37 -9.94
CA ASP A 197 11.88 -17.12 -10.95
C ASP A 197 10.46 -17.05 -10.36
N PHE A 198 10.23 -17.41 -9.10
CA PHE A 198 8.89 -17.64 -8.54
C PHE A 198 8.40 -16.61 -7.49
N ASP A 199 9.26 -15.70 -7.01
CA ASP A 199 8.94 -14.77 -5.92
C ASP A 199 8.43 -13.39 -6.39
N CYS A 200 8.12 -13.17 -7.67
CA CYS A 200 7.69 -11.85 -8.16
C CYS A 200 6.47 -11.29 -7.40
N GLY A 201 5.47 -12.12 -7.08
CA GLY A 201 4.33 -11.72 -6.25
C GLY A 201 4.74 -11.36 -4.81
N VAL A 202 5.69 -12.11 -4.24
CA VAL A 202 6.24 -11.84 -2.90
C VAL A 202 6.98 -10.49 -2.87
N PHE A 203 7.75 -10.19 -3.93
CA PHE A 203 8.43 -8.91 -4.09
C PHE A 203 7.44 -7.74 -4.21
N VAL A 204 6.35 -7.90 -4.97
CA VAL A 204 5.28 -6.88 -5.04
C VAL A 204 4.70 -6.57 -3.66
N LEU A 205 4.35 -7.60 -2.88
CA LEU A 205 3.84 -7.41 -1.51
C LEU A 205 4.88 -6.75 -0.59
N PHE A 206 6.15 -7.10 -0.75
CA PHE A 206 7.24 -6.50 0.03
C PHE A 206 7.52 -5.04 -0.38
N PHE A 207 7.43 -4.70 -1.67
CA PHE A 207 7.50 -3.31 -2.15
C PHE A 207 6.42 -2.46 -1.49
N ILE A 208 5.17 -2.95 -1.47
CA ILE A 208 4.06 -2.26 -0.81
C ILE A 208 4.38 -2.07 0.67
N LYS A 209 4.73 -3.15 1.38
CA LYS A 209 5.06 -3.13 2.81
C LYS A 209 6.17 -2.10 3.12
N ARG A 210 7.26 -2.11 2.36
CA ARG A 210 8.39 -1.20 2.58
C ARG A 210 8.02 0.24 2.27
N PHE A 211 7.24 0.45 1.21
CA PHE A 211 6.80 1.79 0.84
C PHE A 211 5.92 2.40 1.93
N ILE A 212 4.88 1.70 2.41
CA ILE A 212 3.99 2.24 3.45
C ILE A 212 4.70 2.53 4.77
N GLU A 213 5.80 1.84 5.08
CA GLU A 213 6.61 2.04 6.29
C GLU A 213 7.43 3.33 6.28
N VAL A 214 7.82 3.82 5.10
CA VAL A 214 8.80 4.91 4.96
C VAL A 214 8.31 6.06 4.10
N ALA A 215 7.17 5.92 3.43
CA ALA A 215 6.63 6.94 2.56
C ALA A 215 6.33 8.21 3.38
N PRO A 216 6.74 9.39 2.89
CA PRO A 216 6.25 10.65 3.45
C PRO A 216 4.74 10.76 3.22
N GLN A 217 4.09 11.73 3.86
CA GLN A 217 2.67 12.00 3.61
C GLN A 217 2.39 12.24 2.11
N ARG A 218 3.27 13.00 1.44
CA ARG A 218 3.26 13.25 0.00
C ARG A 218 4.69 13.17 -0.53
N LEU A 219 4.92 12.39 -1.57
CA LEU A 219 6.24 12.17 -2.14
C LEU A 219 6.70 13.40 -2.91
N LYS A 220 7.91 13.87 -2.64
CA LYS A 220 8.57 14.94 -3.36
C LYS A 220 9.75 14.39 -4.15
N LYS A 221 10.25 15.17 -5.11
CA LYS A 221 11.39 14.77 -5.96
C LYS A 221 12.63 14.31 -5.17
N LYS A 222 12.92 14.94 -4.03
CA LYS A 222 14.04 14.57 -3.15
C LYS A 222 13.89 13.19 -2.51
N ASP A 223 12.64 12.74 -2.32
CA ASP A 223 12.33 11.49 -1.63
C ASP A 223 12.51 10.28 -2.57
N LEU A 224 12.56 10.49 -3.89
CA LEU A 224 12.82 9.44 -4.88
C LEU A 224 14.15 8.70 -4.67
N GLY A 225 15.10 9.32 -3.97
CA GLY A 225 16.36 8.68 -3.58
C GLY A 225 16.18 7.48 -2.63
N MET A 226 15.00 7.29 -2.03
CA MET A 226 14.71 6.11 -1.21
C MET A 226 14.73 4.82 -2.03
N PHE A 227 14.41 4.89 -3.33
CA PHE A 227 14.42 3.74 -4.22
C PHE A 227 15.82 3.49 -4.76
N ASN A 228 16.38 2.33 -4.45
CA ASN A 228 17.65 1.89 -5.02
C ASN A 228 17.80 0.36 -4.87
N LYS A 229 18.85 -0.20 -5.49
CA LYS A 229 19.17 -1.64 -5.43
C LYS A 229 19.37 -2.19 -4.00
N ASN A 230 19.66 -1.33 -3.03
CA ASN A 230 19.90 -1.68 -1.63
C ASN A 230 18.73 -1.28 -0.72
N TRP A 231 17.55 -0.95 -1.27
CA TRP A 231 16.39 -0.53 -0.49
C TRP A 231 15.96 -1.56 0.57
N PHE A 232 16.19 -2.83 0.27
CA PHE A 232 16.14 -3.97 1.18
C PHE A 232 16.93 -5.13 0.58
N ARG A 233 17.25 -6.15 1.38
CA ARG A 233 17.92 -7.35 0.86
C ARG A 233 16.91 -8.31 0.23
N PRO A 234 17.18 -8.92 -0.94
CA PRO A 234 16.27 -9.86 -1.59
C PRO A 234 15.79 -11.02 -0.71
N ASP A 235 16.61 -11.49 0.24
CA ASP A 235 16.23 -12.55 1.18
C ASP A 235 15.16 -12.11 2.19
N GLU A 236 15.10 -10.82 2.54
CA GLU A 236 14.02 -10.27 3.38
C GLU A 236 12.67 -10.34 2.66
N ALA A 237 12.66 -10.02 1.36
CA ALA A 237 11.47 -10.15 0.52
C ALA A 237 11.06 -11.62 0.40
N SER A 238 11.97 -12.53 0.03
CA SER A 238 11.64 -13.96 -0.08
C SER A 238 11.13 -14.57 1.25
N ALA A 239 11.65 -14.13 2.40
CA ALA A 239 11.18 -14.58 3.71
C ALA A 239 9.71 -14.19 4.00
N LEU A 240 9.18 -13.17 3.31
CA LEU A 240 7.78 -12.77 3.44
C LEU A 240 6.82 -13.90 3.06
N ARG A 241 7.19 -14.81 2.16
CA ARG A 241 6.38 -15.98 1.78
C ARG A 241 5.97 -16.82 2.99
N ILE A 242 6.94 -17.15 3.85
CA ILE A 242 6.71 -17.94 5.07
C ILE A 242 5.85 -17.12 6.05
N LYS A 243 6.09 -15.81 6.13
CA LYS A 243 5.28 -14.93 6.98
C LYS A 243 3.81 -14.91 6.53
N ILE A 244 3.53 -14.74 5.24
CA ILE A 244 2.17 -14.77 4.68
C ILE A 244 1.50 -16.11 4.98
N GLN A 245 2.21 -17.22 4.78
CA GLN A 245 1.71 -18.57 5.06
C GLN A 245 1.33 -18.74 6.53
N ASN A 246 2.21 -18.39 7.45
CA ASN A 246 1.93 -18.49 8.88
C ASN A 246 0.76 -17.60 9.29
N THR A 247 0.69 -16.36 8.79
CA THR A 247 -0.42 -15.45 9.05
C THR A 247 -1.76 -16.05 8.61
N LEU A 248 -1.84 -16.61 7.40
CA LEU A 248 -3.07 -17.26 6.93
C LEU A 248 -3.43 -18.48 7.78
N ILE A 249 -2.47 -19.38 8.06
CA ILE A 249 -2.70 -20.57 8.89
C ILE A 249 -3.26 -20.18 10.26
N ASP A 250 -2.71 -19.15 10.89
CA ASP A 250 -3.18 -18.68 12.20
C ASP A 250 -4.60 -18.12 12.12
N LEU A 251 -4.93 -17.38 11.06
CA LEU A 251 -6.30 -16.89 10.84
C LEU A 251 -7.29 -18.03 10.59
N PHE A 252 -6.91 -19.05 9.81
CA PHE A 252 -7.75 -20.25 9.61
C PHE A 252 -8.02 -20.97 10.93
N ARG A 253 -7.00 -21.16 11.77
CA ARG A 253 -7.14 -21.78 13.12
C ARG A 253 -8.07 -20.98 14.03
N VAL A 254 -7.94 -19.65 14.03
CA VAL A 254 -8.84 -18.78 14.82
C VAL A 254 -10.28 -18.91 14.32
N GLY A 255 -10.49 -18.91 13.00
CA GLY A 255 -11.80 -19.15 12.39
C GLY A 255 -12.41 -20.50 12.80
N ASP A 256 -11.62 -21.57 12.79
CA ASP A 256 -12.07 -22.90 13.22
C ASP A 256 -12.47 -22.94 14.69
N ASN A 257 -11.68 -22.32 15.57
CA ASN A 257 -11.99 -22.26 17.00
C ASN A 257 -13.31 -21.51 17.26
N LEU A 258 -13.60 -20.45 16.50
CA LEU A 258 -14.88 -19.73 16.58
C LEU A 258 -16.07 -20.56 16.06
N LEU A 259 -15.85 -21.42 15.07
CA LEU A 259 -16.87 -22.37 14.58
C LEU A 259 -17.09 -23.56 15.52
N GLN A 260 -16.14 -23.85 16.41
CA GLN A 260 -16.20 -24.93 17.40
C GLN A 260 -16.74 -24.49 18.79
N GLU A 261 -16.98 -23.20 19.02
CA GLU A 261 -17.67 -22.72 20.23
C GLU A 261 -19.08 -23.35 20.32
N PRO A 262 -19.44 -24.02 21.44
CA PRO A 262 -20.73 -24.69 21.56
C PRO A 262 -21.85 -23.66 21.47
N ILE A 263 -22.79 -23.89 20.55
CA ILE A 263 -24.04 -23.14 20.43
C ILE A 263 -24.65 -23.05 21.83
N LYS A 264 -24.61 -21.86 22.46
CA LYS A 264 -25.40 -21.59 23.65
C LYS A 264 -26.87 -21.67 23.24
N VAL A 265 -27.46 -22.85 23.42
CA VAL A 265 -28.90 -23.06 23.34
C VAL A 265 -29.52 -22.18 24.43
N TYR A 266 -29.99 -21.00 24.06
CA TYR A 266 -30.81 -20.19 24.94
C TYR A 266 -32.15 -20.90 25.11
N GLY A 267 -32.22 -21.79 26.10
CA GLY A 267 -33.47 -22.29 26.63
C GLY A 267 -34.31 -21.12 27.15
N ARG A 268 -35.54 -21.01 26.66
CA ARG A 268 -36.57 -20.08 27.15
C ARG A 268 -36.66 -20.15 28.68
N LYS A 269 -36.21 -19.10 29.39
CA LYS A 269 -36.73 -18.76 30.72
C LYS A 269 -37.05 -17.27 30.81
N ARG A 270 -38.17 -17.03 31.49
CA ARG A 270 -38.95 -15.79 31.58
C ARG A 270 -38.17 -14.57 32.06
N LYS A 271 -38.57 -13.41 31.54
CA LYS A 271 -38.22 -12.03 31.94
C LYS A 271 -38.12 -11.84 33.46
N LYS A 272 -37.02 -11.24 33.92
CA LYS A 272 -37.00 -10.21 34.98
C LYS A 272 -35.94 -9.16 34.65
N GLN A 273 -36.33 -7.89 34.77
CA GLN A 273 -35.52 -6.69 34.59
C GLN A 273 -34.45 -6.55 35.70
N SER A 274 -33.24 -6.10 35.33
CA SER A 274 -32.53 -5.02 36.04
C SER A 274 -31.26 -4.55 35.31
N LYS A 275 -31.01 -3.24 35.43
CA LYS A 275 -29.94 -2.34 34.96
C LYS A 275 -28.50 -2.89 34.95
N GLY A 276 -27.66 -2.37 34.03
CA GLY A 276 -26.20 -2.30 34.22
C GLY A 276 -25.33 -2.33 32.95
N ILE A 277 -24.63 -1.21 32.74
CA ILE A 277 -23.50 -0.84 31.85
C ILE A 277 -22.50 -1.97 31.46
N VAL A 278 -22.00 -1.90 30.22
CA VAL A 278 -20.60 -1.92 29.69
C VAL A 278 -20.49 -2.80 28.44
N ASP A 279 -20.20 -2.15 27.30
CA ASP A 279 -19.82 -2.78 26.04
C ASP A 279 -18.49 -3.55 26.18
N ASN A 280 -18.47 -4.80 25.75
CA ASN A 280 -17.25 -5.59 25.56
C ASN A 280 -17.33 -6.30 24.21
N VAL A 281 -16.60 -5.77 23.23
CA VAL A 281 -16.23 -6.48 21.99
C VAL A 281 -14.94 -7.26 22.27
N PRO A 282 -14.81 -8.55 21.89
CA PRO A 282 -13.60 -9.32 22.20
C PRO A 282 -12.38 -8.80 21.42
N VAL A 283 -11.38 -8.35 22.17
CA VAL A 283 -10.01 -8.04 21.75
C VAL A 283 -9.31 -9.34 21.34
N ALA A 284 -9.33 -9.69 20.06
CA ALA A 284 -8.62 -10.87 19.53
C ALA A 284 -7.56 -10.55 18.45
N LEU A 285 -7.48 -9.30 17.97
CA LEU A 285 -6.52 -8.92 16.90
C LEU A 285 -5.16 -8.43 17.43
N ASP A 286 -5.11 -7.88 18.65
CA ASP A 286 -3.90 -7.21 19.17
C ASP A 286 -2.75 -8.16 19.55
N ARG A 287 -3.01 -9.47 19.71
CA ARG A 287 -1.98 -10.42 20.14
C ARG A 287 -1.02 -10.87 19.03
N LEU A 288 -1.25 -10.50 17.78
CA LEU A 288 -0.39 -10.83 16.65
C LEU A 288 0.69 -9.76 16.38
N VAL A 289 0.66 -8.63 17.10
CA VAL A 289 1.55 -7.47 16.86
C VAL A 289 2.76 -7.53 17.79
N GLY A 290 3.78 -8.28 17.40
CA GLY A 290 5.12 -8.15 18.00
C GLY A 290 5.80 -6.88 17.49
N ASN A 291 5.57 -5.74 18.14
CA ASN A 291 6.31 -4.50 17.88
C ASN A 291 7.43 -4.29 18.91
N THR A 292 8.66 -4.18 18.42
CA THR A 292 9.74 -3.46 19.13
C THR A 292 9.52 -1.96 18.95
N PRO A 293 9.59 -1.12 19.99
CA PRO A 293 9.40 0.32 19.84
C PRO A 293 10.57 0.95 19.08
N VAL A 294 10.28 1.69 18.01
CA VAL A 294 11.20 2.65 17.42
C VAL A 294 11.20 3.88 18.32
N ALA A 295 12.33 4.16 18.97
CA ALA A 295 12.49 5.34 19.81
C ALA A 295 12.43 6.62 18.96
N LEU A 296 11.34 7.38 19.09
CA LEU A 296 11.24 8.75 18.60
C LEU A 296 12.12 9.66 19.45
N ARG A 297 13.20 10.19 18.87
CA ARG A 297 13.94 11.33 19.42
C ARG A 297 13.12 12.61 19.17
N THR A 298 12.46 13.10 20.20
CA THR A 298 11.92 14.47 20.24
C THR A 298 13.06 15.47 20.46
N GLN A 299 13.37 16.28 19.44
CA GLN A 299 14.09 17.54 19.63
C GLN A 299 13.11 18.58 20.18
N ASN A 300 13.12 18.78 21.50
CA ASN A 300 12.48 19.96 22.09
C ASN A 300 13.42 21.16 21.96
N GLN A 301 12.94 22.16 21.22
CA GLN A 301 13.37 23.54 21.33
C GLN A 301 13.03 24.06 22.73
N LEU A 302 14.02 24.61 23.44
CA LEU A 302 13.77 25.57 24.51
C LEU A 302 14.74 26.74 24.33
N ALA A 303 14.16 27.91 24.07
CA ALA A 303 14.83 29.18 24.07
C ALA A 303 14.85 29.78 25.50
N ASN A 304 15.96 30.45 25.80
CA ASN A 304 16.14 31.58 26.72
C ASN A 304 15.87 31.41 28.23
N VAL A 305 16.97 31.39 29.01
CA VAL A 305 17.20 32.32 30.15
C VAL A 305 18.70 32.63 30.21
N GLY A 306 19.05 33.91 30.35
CA GLY A 306 20.43 34.43 30.29
C GLY A 306 21.17 34.57 31.62
N ARG A 307 22.32 35.29 31.53
CA ARG A 307 23.34 35.65 32.55
C ARG A 307 24.30 34.50 32.91
N SER A 308 25.59 34.70 33.16
CA SER A 308 26.49 35.86 33.15
C SER A 308 27.91 35.36 33.51
N GLN A 309 28.91 35.83 32.76
CA GLN A 309 30.29 36.19 33.17
C GLN A 309 31.38 35.16 33.59
N TYR A 310 32.58 35.52 33.11
CA TYR A 310 33.97 35.21 33.49
C TYR A 310 34.65 33.90 33.06
N GLY A 311 35.80 34.08 32.38
CA GLY A 311 36.86 33.07 32.31
C GLY A 311 37.63 33.01 30.97
N ARG A 312 38.53 33.97 30.71
CA ARG A 312 39.61 33.81 29.71
C ARG A 312 40.48 32.62 30.10
N LEU A 313 40.94 31.84 29.11
CA LEU A 313 42.34 31.45 28.97
C LEU A 313 42.63 31.13 27.50
N TYR A 314 43.63 31.83 26.96
CA TYR A 314 44.20 31.66 25.63
C TYR A 314 45.06 30.40 25.58
N VAL A 315 44.91 29.58 24.53
CA VAL A 315 46.04 28.92 23.83
C VAL A 315 45.64 28.69 22.36
N GLN A 316 46.44 29.20 21.44
CA GLN A 316 46.53 28.85 20.02
C GLN A 316 48.05 28.82 19.71
N PRO A 317 48.49 28.30 18.55
CA PRO A 317 48.07 27.09 17.82
C PRO A 317 49.30 26.21 17.53
N ASP A 318 49.14 24.97 17.06
CA ASP A 318 50.19 24.37 16.23
C ASP A 318 49.62 23.55 15.07
N CYS A 319 50.16 23.89 13.91
CA CYS A 319 49.92 23.37 12.58
C CYS A 319 50.31 21.89 12.47
N PHE A 320 49.63 21.10 11.64
CA PHE A 320 50.23 20.18 10.66
C PHE A 320 49.13 19.56 9.79
N THR A 321 49.20 19.79 8.47
CA THR A 321 48.52 19.03 7.41
C THR A 321 49.54 18.05 6.76
N PRO A 322 49.20 17.32 5.68
CA PRO A 322 48.71 15.94 5.69
C PRO A 322 49.68 14.94 5.03
N ALA A 323 49.54 13.64 5.31
CA ALA A 323 50.22 12.58 4.56
C ALA A 323 49.23 11.76 3.73
N THR A 324 49.38 11.90 2.42
CA THR A 324 48.90 11.02 1.36
C THR A 324 49.54 9.63 1.46
N TYR A 325 48.79 8.58 1.16
CA TYR A 325 49.37 7.35 0.59
C TYR A 325 48.42 6.76 -0.46
N LYS A 326 48.89 6.80 -1.71
CA LYS A 326 48.44 5.93 -2.80
C LYS A 326 49.12 4.57 -2.67
N LYS A 327 48.38 3.50 -2.93
CA LYS A 327 48.74 2.52 -3.96
C LYS A 327 47.47 1.86 -4.48
#